data_AF-A0A973TUH0-F1
#
_entry.id   AF-A0A973TUH0-F1
#
_cell.length_a   1.000
_cell.length_b   1.000
_cell.length_c   1.000
_cell.angle_alpha   90.00
_cell.angle_beta   90.00
_cell.angle_gamma   90.00
#
_symmetry.space_group_name_H-M   'P 1'
#
loop_
_entity.id
_entity.type
_entity.pdbx_description
1 polymer ?
#
loop_
_entity_poly.entity_id
_entity_poly.type
_entity_poly.pdbx_seq_one_letter_code
_entity_poly.pdbx_strand_id
1 'polypeptide(L)'
;MAGASEAARELQASLPEDLLVFASPGTVSDGPVLVVLRLITAKEAAELRPALDVVVADFRRRAGTLVASLRTDVLPAYDSGVEYPDEVEVGGVEWMIEVHGDHCRFKHPVSGEVVEADIHDPNAIDPYFLLLFARTSGRHDAVLAACVNGFHDMRRMLDLAGLGHGH
;
A
#
# COMPACT_ATOMS: atom_id res chain seq x y z
N MET A 1 -12.62 -21.19 -14.92
CA MET A 1 -11.56 -20.47 -14.16
C MET A 1 -10.32 -21.32 -13.89
N ALA A 2 -10.44 -22.59 -13.47
CA ALA A 2 -9.27 -23.45 -13.17
C ALA A 2 -8.25 -23.53 -14.33
N GLY A 3 -8.70 -23.81 -15.56
CA GLY A 3 -7.78 -23.93 -16.71
C GLY A 3 -7.06 -22.63 -17.10
N ALA A 4 -7.68 -21.46 -16.92
CA ALA A 4 -7.03 -20.18 -17.20
C ALA A 4 -5.96 -19.84 -16.14
N SER A 5 -6.21 -20.22 -14.88
CA SER A 5 -5.22 -20.07 -13.81
C SER A 5 -4.02 -20.99 -14.00
N GLU A 6 -4.24 -22.19 -14.52
CA GLU A 6 -3.17 -23.13 -14.87
C GLU A 6 -2.32 -22.61 -16.03
N ALA A 7 -2.96 -22.17 -17.12
CA ALA A 7 -2.27 -21.56 -18.25
C ALA A 7 -1.45 -20.32 -17.86
N ALA A 8 -1.95 -19.50 -16.93
CA ALA A 8 -1.21 -18.36 -16.39
C ALA A 8 0.08 -18.80 -15.67
N ARG A 9 0.04 -19.88 -14.87
CA ARG A 9 1.21 -20.42 -14.16
C ARG A 9 2.22 -21.04 -15.11
N GLU A 10 1.76 -21.80 -16.11
CA GLU A 10 2.63 -22.39 -17.12
C GLU A 10 3.37 -21.30 -17.90
N LEU A 11 2.64 -20.26 -18.34
CA LEU A 11 3.25 -19.13 -19.02
C LEU A 11 4.24 -18.40 -18.11
N GLN A 12 3.87 -18.10 -16.87
CA GLN A 12 4.73 -17.46 -15.88
C GLN A 12 6.08 -18.19 -15.69
N ALA A 13 6.08 -19.52 -15.69
CA ALA A 13 7.29 -20.33 -15.50
C ALA A 13 8.30 -20.23 -16.66
N SER A 14 7.86 -19.75 -17.83
CA SER A 14 8.70 -19.60 -19.02
C SER A 14 9.16 -18.17 -19.27
N LEU A 15 8.66 -17.21 -18.49
CA LEU A 15 8.90 -15.78 -18.69
C LEU A 15 9.96 -15.24 -17.72
N PRO A 16 10.61 -14.10 -18.06
CA PRO A 16 11.44 -13.36 -17.13
C PRO A 16 10.72 -13.02 -15.82
N GLU A 17 11.49 -12.92 -14.73
CA GLU A 17 10.96 -12.68 -13.38
C GLU A 17 10.25 -11.34 -13.20
N ASP A 18 10.53 -10.35 -14.07
CA ASP A 18 9.88 -9.05 -14.10
C ASP A 18 8.56 -9.05 -14.86
N LEU A 19 8.13 -10.19 -15.42
CA LEU A 19 6.79 -10.33 -15.97
C LEU A 19 5.87 -11.03 -14.98
N LEU A 20 4.72 -10.42 -14.70
CA LEU A 20 3.65 -11.03 -13.89
C LEU A 20 2.50 -11.47 -14.80
N VAL A 21 2.10 -12.73 -14.69
CA VAL A 21 0.99 -13.30 -15.46
C VAL A 21 -0.13 -13.74 -14.52
N PHE A 22 -1.36 -13.29 -14.82
CA PHE A 22 -2.54 -13.77 -14.10
C PHE A 22 -3.74 -13.88 -15.05
N ALA A 23 -4.68 -14.73 -14.66
CA ALA A 23 -5.95 -14.86 -15.35
C ALA A 23 -6.94 -13.82 -14.82
N SER A 24 -7.49 -13.01 -15.72
CA SER A 24 -8.64 -12.14 -15.45
C SER A 24 -9.91 -12.82 -15.97
N PRO A 25 -11.05 -12.73 -15.24
CA PRO A 25 -12.31 -13.36 -15.66
C PRO A 25 -12.86 -12.86 -17.01
N GLY A 26 -12.30 -11.78 -17.56
CA GLY A 26 -12.72 -11.18 -18.83
C GLY A 26 -14.09 -10.49 -18.73
N THR A 27 -14.58 -9.99 -19.85
CA THR A 27 -15.97 -9.53 -19.99
C THR A 27 -16.89 -10.73 -20.20
N VAL A 28 -18.17 -10.58 -19.89
CA VAL A 28 -19.19 -11.66 -19.95
C VAL A 28 -19.24 -12.38 -21.31
N SER A 29 -18.77 -11.74 -22.39
CA SER A 29 -18.78 -12.26 -23.77
C SER A 29 -17.46 -12.87 -24.25
N ASP A 30 -16.31 -12.53 -23.67
CA ASP A 30 -15.00 -12.86 -24.27
C ASP A 30 -14.23 -13.98 -23.52
N GLY A 31 -14.79 -14.47 -22.41
CA GLY A 31 -14.16 -15.51 -21.59
C GLY A 31 -12.90 -15.01 -20.86
N PRO A 32 -12.22 -15.89 -20.09
CA PRO A 32 -11.07 -15.49 -19.29
C PRO A 32 -9.88 -15.11 -20.18
N VAL A 33 -9.24 -13.98 -19.85
CA VAL A 33 -8.06 -13.46 -20.55
C VAL A 33 -6.83 -13.56 -19.68
N LEU A 34 -5.66 -13.83 -20.29
CA LEU A 34 -4.38 -13.74 -19.60
C LEU A 34 -3.88 -12.30 -19.67
N VAL A 35 -3.53 -11.74 -18.51
CA VAL A 35 -2.90 -10.43 -18.38
C VAL A 35 -1.43 -10.66 -18.09
N VAL A 36 -0.57 -9.99 -18.84
CA VAL A 36 0.88 -9.97 -18.62
C VAL A 36 1.29 -8.53 -18.32
N LEU A 37 1.85 -8.31 -17.14
CA LEU A 37 2.38 -7.01 -16.72
C LEU A 37 3.90 -7.06 -16.72
N ARG A 38 4.55 -6.05 -17.31
CA ARG A 38 5.97 -5.82 -17.08
C ARG A 38 6.11 -4.99 -15.83
N LEU A 39 6.58 -5.62 -14.77
CA LEU A 39 6.89 -4.99 -13.50
C LEU A 39 8.28 -4.34 -13.55
N ILE A 40 8.56 -3.54 -12.54
CA ILE A 40 9.89 -2.99 -12.30
C ILE A 40 10.97 -4.08 -12.23
N THR A 41 12.09 -3.87 -12.93
CA THR A 41 13.24 -4.79 -12.92
C THR A 41 14.07 -4.65 -11.65
N ALA A 42 14.89 -5.66 -11.34
CA ALA A 42 15.83 -5.59 -10.21
C ALA A 42 16.80 -4.41 -10.31
N LYS A 43 17.22 -4.06 -11.53
CA LYS A 43 18.10 -2.91 -11.78
C LYS A 43 17.41 -1.59 -11.48
N GLU A 44 16.20 -1.38 -12.02
CA GLU A 44 15.42 -0.15 -11.76
C GLU A 44 15.09 -0.02 -10.27
N ALA A 45 14.73 -1.12 -9.60
CA ALA A 45 14.48 -1.13 -8.16
C ALA A 45 15.74 -0.76 -7.35
N ALA A 46 16.92 -1.24 -7.75
CA ALA A 46 18.19 -0.89 -7.11
C ALA A 46 18.52 0.60 -7.29
N GLU A 47 18.27 1.17 -8.47
CA GLU A 47 18.46 2.60 -8.75
C GLU A 47 17.49 3.47 -7.93
N LEU A 48 16.26 2.99 -7.70
CA LEU A 48 15.24 3.69 -6.92
C LEU A 48 15.32 3.45 -5.41
N ARG A 49 16.23 2.59 -4.94
CA ARG A 49 16.33 2.22 -3.53
C ARG A 49 16.39 3.43 -2.57
N PRO A 50 17.20 4.47 -2.83
CA PRO A 50 17.22 5.64 -1.95
C PRO A 50 15.87 6.36 -1.86
N ALA A 51 15.14 6.46 -2.98
CA ALA A 51 13.82 7.09 -3.00
C ALA A 51 12.76 6.23 -2.27
N LEU A 52 12.85 4.90 -2.41
CA LEU A 52 12.02 3.96 -1.67
C LEU A 52 12.26 4.07 -0.15
N ASP A 53 13.52 4.13 0.28
CA ASP A 53 13.85 4.25 1.71
C ASP A 53 13.29 5.56 2.31
N VAL A 54 13.29 6.66 1.54
CA VAL A 54 12.68 7.93 1.96
C VAL A 54 11.16 7.81 2.13
N VAL A 55 10.44 7.24 1.16
CA VAL A 55 8.97 7.11 1.28
C VAL A 55 8.58 6.19 2.44
N VAL A 56 9.33 5.11 2.65
CA VAL A 56 9.11 4.18 3.76
C VAL A 56 9.36 4.85 5.12
N ALA A 57 10.45 5.59 5.25
CA ALA A 57 10.76 6.31 6.48
C ALA A 57 9.70 7.38 6.78
N ASP A 58 9.25 8.11 5.77
CA ASP A 58 8.20 9.11 5.89
C ASP A 58 6.85 8.50 6.28
N PHE A 59 6.46 7.40 5.63
CA PHE A 59 5.25 6.66 5.94
C PHE A 59 5.26 6.17 7.39
N ARG A 60 6.31 5.45 7.81
CA ARG A 60 6.42 4.90 9.18
C ARG A 60 6.39 5.99 10.24
N ARG A 61 7.08 7.10 10.00
CA ARG A 61 7.05 8.25 10.90
C ARG A 61 5.64 8.83 11.03
N ARG A 62 4.92 9.00 9.91
CA ARG A 62 3.54 9.50 9.92
C ARG A 62 2.58 8.52 10.60
N ALA A 63 2.60 7.27 10.18
CA ALA A 63 1.78 6.20 10.74
C ALA A 63 1.99 6.05 12.26
N GLY A 64 3.24 6.02 12.71
CA GLY A 64 3.58 5.91 14.13
C GLY A 64 2.98 7.03 14.98
N THR A 65 3.09 8.28 14.52
CA THR A 65 2.53 9.43 15.27
C THR A 65 1.01 9.41 15.28
N LEU A 66 0.38 9.10 14.14
CA LEU A 66 -1.09 9.06 14.02
C LEU A 66 -1.70 7.94 14.85
N VAL A 67 -1.13 6.73 14.77
CA VAL A 67 -1.58 5.57 15.55
C VAL A 67 -1.34 5.78 17.05
N ALA A 68 -0.29 6.52 17.45
CA ALA A 68 -0.08 6.83 18.86
C ALA A 68 -1.19 7.72 19.46
N SER A 69 -1.66 8.73 18.72
CA SER A 69 -2.82 9.53 19.15
C SER A 69 -4.11 8.71 19.10
N LEU A 70 -4.35 7.96 18.02
CA LEU A 70 -5.50 7.04 17.92
C LEU A 70 -5.61 6.10 19.13
N ARG A 71 -4.50 5.48 19.55
CA ARG A 71 -4.44 4.57 20.70
C ARG A 71 -4.79 5.25 22.02
N THR A 72 -4.51 6.54 22.15
CA THR A 72 -4.76 7.30 23.38
C THR A 72 -6.20 7.79 23.43
N ASP A 73 -6.68 8.32 22.31
CA ASP A 73 -7.87 9.18 22.28
C ASP A 73 -9.11 8.44 21.73
N VAL A 74 -8.93 7.37 20.95
CA VAL A 74 -10.01 6.73 20.18
C VAL A 74 -10.16 5.25 20.51
N LEU A 75 -9.07 4.48 20.47
CA LEU A 75 -9.16 3.01 20.61
C LEU A 75 -9.84 2.54 21.91
N PRO A 76 -9.63 3.16 23.09
CA PRO A 76 -10.33 2.73 24.31
C PRO A 76 -11.87 2.80 24.18
N ALA A 77 -12.37 3.82 23.49
CA ALA A 77 -13.80 4.00 23.24
C ALA A 77 -14.29 3.03 22.15
N TYR A 78 -13.54 2.90 21.06
CA TYR A 78 -13.80 1.94 19.98
C TYR A 78 -13.91 0.49 20.51
N ASP A 79 -12.93 0.04 21.29
CA ASP A 79 -12.88 -1.32 21.86
C ASP A 79 -14.03 -1.58 22.84
N SER A 80 -14.52 -0.53 23.50
CA SER A 80 -15.66 -0.60 24.43
C SER A 80 -17.01 -0.50 23.72
N GLY A 81 -17.04 -0.28 22.40
CA GLY A 81 -18.26 -0.09 21.61
C GLY A 81 -19.02 1.19 21.96
N VAL A 82 -18.34 2.19 22.52
CA VAL A 82 -18.93 3.50 22.82
C VAL A 82 -18.58 4.50 21.72
N GLU A 83 -19.31 5.61 21.66
CA GLU A 83 -19.05 6.70 20.73
C GLU A 83 -17.65 7.28 20.95
N TYR A 84 -16.96 7.57 19.85
CA TYR A 84 -15.60 8.10 19.80
C TYR A 84 -15.52 9.23 18.76
N PRO A 85 -14.55 10.15 18.86
CA PRO A 85 -14.43 11.25 17.91
C PRO A 85 -14.04 10.76 16.51
N ASP A 86 -14.54 11.42 15.47
CA ASP A 86 -14.19 11.14 14.06
C ASP A 86 -12.82 11.75 13.66
N GLU A 87 -12.06 12.26 14.63
CA GLU A 87 -10.78 12.92 14.42
C GLU A 87 -9.77 12.71 15.56
N VAL A 88 -8.49 12.89 15.23
CA VAL A 88 -7.38 12.90 16.19
C VAL A 88 -6.48 14.12 15.96
N GLU A 89 -6.02 14.77 17.04
CA GLU A 89 -5.12 15.92 16.92
C GLU A 89 -3.66 15.46 16.90
N VAL A 90 -2.95 15.77 15.81
CA VAL A 90 -1.51 15.49 15.69
C VAL A 90 -0.79 16.73 15.17
N GLY A 91 0.06 17.30 16.02
CA GLY A 91 0.89 18.46 15.65
C GLY A 91 0.07 19.71 15.33
N GLY A 92 -1.04 19.93 16.04
CA GLY A 92 -1.94 21.07 15.82
C GLY A 92 -2.83 20.94 14.58
N VAL A 93 -3.01 19.72 14.06
CA VAL A 93 -3.92 19.41 12.95
C VAL A 93 -4.87 18.31 13.38
N GLU A 94 -6.17 18.53 13.17
CA GLU A 94 -7.21 17.50 13.32
C GLU A 94 -7.26 16.62 12.06
N TRP A 95 -6.83 15.36 12.21
CA TRP A 95 -6.88 14.36 11.16
C TRP A 95 -8.18 13.60 11.25
N MET A 96 -8.94 13.54 10.15
CA MET A 96 -10.12 12.68 10.08
C MET A 96 -9.70 11.21 10.14
N ILE A 97 -10.42 10.41 10.92
CA ILE A 97 -10.16 8.99 11.09
C ILE A 97 -11.31 8.12 10.59
N GLU A 98 -10.96 6.93 10.11
CA GLU A 98 -11.89 5.86 9.80
C GLU A 98 -11.23 4.56 10.27
N VAL A 99 -11.73 3.98 11.37
CA VAL A 99 -11.23 2.72 11.94
C VAL A 99 -11.98 1.55 11.30
N HIS A 100 -11.27 0.62 10.69
CA HIS A 100 -11.86 -0.54 10.03
C HIS A 100 -10.97 -1.79 10.13
N GLY A 101 -11.46 -2.80 10.84
CA GLY A 101 -10.67 -4.00 11.13
C GLY A 101 -9.42 -3.64 11.93
N ASP A 102 -8.27 -4.15 11.50
CA ASP A 102 -6.98 -3.93 12.15
C ASP A 102 -6.27 -2.65 11.65
N HIS A 103 -6.95 -1.83 10.86
CA HIS A 103 -6.39 -0.62 10.27
C HIS A 103 -7.17 0.63 10.65
N CYS A 104 -6.50 1.77 10.57
CA CYS A 104 -7.14 3.08 10.58
C CYS A 104 -6.64 3.90 9.40
N ARG A 105 -7.57 4.50 8.67
CA ARG A 105 -7.29 5.51 7.66
C ARG A 105 -7.33 6.89 8.31
N PHE A 106 -6.27 7.65 8.09
CA PHE A 106 -6.12 9.04 8.50
C PHE A 106 -6.09 9.92 7.25
N LYS A 107 -6.83 11.03 7.26
CA LYS A 107 -6.84 11.99 6.16
C LYS A 107 -6.62 13.41 6.66
N HIS A 108 -5.58 14.05 6.13
CA HIS A 108 -5.31 15.46 6.40
C HIS A 108 -6.39 16.33 5.73
N PRO A 109 -7.05 17.25 6.46
CA PRO A 109 -8.20 17.99 5.93
C PRO A 109 -7.84 18.95 4.80
N VAL A 110 -6.68 19.62 4.90
CA VAL A 110 -6.21 20.60 3.92
C VAL A 110 -5.44 19.98 2.76
N SER A 111 -4.36 19.23 3.02
CA SER A 111 -3.51 18.69 1.95
C SER A 111 -4.12 17.49 1.22
N GLY A 112 -5.08 16.80 1.85
CA GLY A 112 -5.60 15.53 1.35
C GLY A 112 -4.62 14.36 1.47
N GLU A 113 -3.49 14.53 2.17
CA GLU A 113 -2.55 13.43 2.48
C GLU A 113 -3.31 12.32 3.22
N VAL A 114 -3.17 11.08 2.77
CA VAL A 114 -3.79 9.90 3.37
C VAL A 114 -2.71 8.97 3.89
N VAL A 115 -2.87 8.53 5.13
CA VAL A 115 -2.07 7.48 5.76
C VAL A 115 -3.04 6.41 6.21
N GLU A 116 -2.84 5.18 5.76
CA GLU A 116 -3.59 4.02 6.26
C GLU A 116 -2.59 3.07 6.89
N ALA A 117 -2.84 2.68 8.14
CA ALA A 117 -1.85 1.99 8.94
C ALA A 117 -2.50 0.95 9.87
N ASP A 118 -1.75 -0.11 10.15
CA ASP A 118 -2.09 -1.11 11.15
C ASP A 118 -2.05 -0.47 12.55
N ILE A 119 -3.14 -0.64 13.29
CA ILE A 119 -3.31 -0.02 14.61
C ILE A 119 -2.50 -0.73 15.70
N HIS A 120 -1.97 -1.93 15.43
CA HIS A 120 -1.15 -2.76 16.30
C HIS A 120 0.35 -2.69 15.94
N ASP A 121 0.70 -2.66 14.66
CA ASP A 121 2.06 -2.43 14.15
C ASP A 121 2.12 -1.30 13.11
N PRO A 122 2.23 -0.03 13.54
CA PRO A 122 2.31 1.10 12.61
C PRO A 122 3.59 1.14 11.76
N ASN A 123 4.55 0.22 11.99
CA ASN A 123 5.74 0.08 11.14
C ASN A 123 5.56 -0.97 10.03
N ALA A 124 4.50 -1.78 10.11
CA ALA A 124 4.12 -2.71 9.06
C ALA A 124 3.81 -1.92 7.78
N ILE A 125 4.32 -2.43 6.66
CA ILE A 125 4.15 -1.81 5.35
C ILE A 125 3.17 -2.67 4.58
N ASP A 126 2.05 -2.10 4.17
CA ASP A 126 1.24 -2.65 3.09
C ASP A 126 1.59 -1.91 1.78
N PRO A 127 1.84 -2.62 0.66
CA PRO A 127 2.22 -1.96 -0.59
C PRO A 127 1.15 -1.02 -1.16
N TYR A 128 -0.13 -1.32 -0.94
CA TYR A 128 -1.24 -0.46 -1.36
C TYR A 128 -1.29 0.81 -0.49
N PHE A 129 -1.18 0.70 0.84
CA PHE A 129 -1.20 1.85 1.74
C PHE A 129 0.02 2.75 1.56
N LEU A 130 1.21 2.18 1.36
CA LEU A 130 2.42 2.95 1.07
C LEU A 130 2.29 3.71 -0.26
N LEU A 131 1.72 3.08 -1.29
CA LEU A 131 1.48 3.72 -2.58
C LEU A 131 0.40 4.82 -2.49
N LEU A 132 -0.65 4.62 -1.69
CA LEU A 132 -1.67 5.63 -1.44
C LEU A 132 -1.07 6.86 -0.74
N PHE A 133 -0.24 6.64 0.29
CA PHE A 133 0.51 7.71 0.94
C PHE A 133 1.44 8.44 -0.03
N ALA A 134 2.21 7.70 -0.84
CA ALA A 134 3.09 8.27 -1.85
C ALA A 134 2.32 9.19 -2.81
N ARG A 135 1.13 8.77 -3.27
CA ARG A 135 0.27 9.52 -4.20
C ARG A 135 -0.32 10.78 -3.58
N THR A 136 -0.72 10.72 -2.31
CA THR A 136 -1.49 11.79 -1.66
C THR A 136 -0.61 12.81 -0.92
N SER A 137 0.64 12.43 -0.59
CA SER A 137 1.60 13.33 0.07
C SER A 137 2.24 14.37 -0.85
N GLY A 138 2.22 14.16 -2.17
CA GLY A 138 2.80 15.07 -3.17
C GLY A 138 4.33 15.17 -3.16
N ARG A 139 5.03 14.16 -2.62
CA ARG A 139 6.50 14.23 -2.37
C ARG A 139 7.34 13.10 -2.97
N HIS A 140 6.73 12.13 -3.66
CA HIS A 140 7.39 10.86 -4.02
C HIS A 140 7.34 10.49 -5.51
N ASP A 141 7.48 11.49 -6.39
CA ASP A 141 7.29 11.35 -7.84
C ASP A 141 8.12 10.25 -8.50
N ALA A 142 9.37 10.04 -8.08
CA ALA A 142 10.23 9.01 -8.65
C ALA A 142 9.67 7.60 -8.44
N VAL A 143 9.18 7.32 -7.23
CA VAL A 143 8.57 6.03 -6.87
C VAL A 143 7.22 5.89 -7.59
N LEU A 144 6.44 6.97 -7.68
CA LEU A 144 5.16 6.96 -8.37
C LEU A 144 5.29 6.71 -9.88
N ALA A 145 6.27 7.35 -10.52
CA ALA A 145 6.56 7.17 -11.94
C ALA A 145 6.99 5.74 -12.27
N ALA A 146 7.67 5.07 -11.33
CA ALA A 146 8.10 3.69 -11.48
C ALA A 146 6.98 2.68 -11.22
N CYS A 147 5.96 3.03 -10.41
CA CYS A 147 4.82 2.16 -10.10
C CYS A 147 3.71 2.21 -11.16
N VAL A 148 4.05 1.93 -12.42
CA VAL A 148 3.10 1.98 -13.55
C VAL A 148 1.92 1.02 -13.36
N ASN A 149 2.19 -0.17 -12.84
CA ASN A 149 1.22 -1.21 -12.51
C ASN A 149 0.73 -1.13 -11.04
N GLY A 150 0.99 0.01 -10.38
CA GLY A 150 0.50 0.30 -9.04
C GLY A 150 1.01 -0.68 -7.98
N PHE A 151 0.08 -1.38 -7.32
CA PHE A 151 0.36 -2.30 -6.21
C PHE A 151 1.45 -3.33 -6.57
N HIS A 152 1.40 -3.90 -7.76
CA HIS A 152 2.34 -4.96 -8.16
C HIS A 152 3.79 -4.47 -8.23
N ASP A 153 4.00 -3.24 -8.69
CA ASP A 153 5.35 -2.65 -8.73
C ASP A 153 5.83 -2.26 -7.34
N MET A 154 4.97 -1.65 -6.52
CA MET A 154 5.33 -1.30 -5.14
C MET A 154 5.69 -2.55 -4.33
N ARG A 155 4.87 -3.61 -4.43
CA ARG A 155 5.14 -4.89 -3.79
C ARG A 155 6.48 -5.46 -4.22
N ARG A 156 6.74 -5.51 -5.54
CA ARG A 156 8.01 -6.03 -6.07
C ARG A 156 9.21 -5.21 -5.62
N MET A 157 9.11 -3.88 -5.56
CA MET A 157 10.19 -3.03 -5.02
C MET A 157 10.49 -3.37 -3.57
N LEU A 158 9.46 -3.54 -2.73
CA LEU A 158 9.63 -3.90 -1.33
C LEU A 158 10.26 -5.29 -1.17
N ASP A 159 9.81 -6.28 -1.97
CA ASP A 159 10.39 -7.63 -2.04
C ASP A 159 11.89 -7.59 -2.37
N LEU A 160 12.25 -6.92 -3.47
CA LEU A 160 13.64 -6.78 -3.92
C LEU A 160 14.50 -5.98 -2.92
N ALA A 161 13.87 -5.08 -2.16
CA ALA A 161 14.54 -4.32 -1.13
C ALA A 161 14.76 -5.10 0.18
N GLY A 162 14.15 -6.28 0.33
CA GLY A 162 14.12 -7.03 1.59
C GLY A 162 13.34 -6.32 2.69
N LEU A 163 12.41 -5.42 2.31
CA LEU A 163 11.54 -4.71 3.23
C LEU A 163 10.26 -5.54 3.35
N GLY A 164 10.16 -6.32 4.43
CA GLY A 164 8.97 -7.13 4.70
C GLY A 164 7.70 -6.28 4.64
N HIS A 165 6.67 -6.81 4.00
CA HIS A 165 5.36 -6.18 3.86
C HIS A 165 4.26 -7.15 4.29
N GLY A 166 3.18 -6.58 4.84
CA GLY A 166 1.98 -7.32 5.27
C GLY A 166 1.32 -8.03 4.09
N HIS A 167 0.65 -9.15 4.37
CA HIS A 167 -0.03 -9.99 3.38
C HIS A 167 -1.48 -9.60 3.17
#